data_AF-A0A2V5TH92-F1
#
_entry.id   AF-A0A2V5TH92-F1
#
_cell.length_a   1.000
_cell.length_b   1.000
_cell.length_c   1.000
_cell.angle_alpha   90.00
_cell.angle_beta   90.00
_cell.angle_gamma   90.00
#
_symmetry.space_group_name_H-M   'P 1'
#
loop_
_entity.id
_entity.type
_entity.pdbx_description
1 polymer ?
#
loop_
_entity_poly.entity_id
_entity_poly.type
_entity_poly.pdbx_seq_one_letter_code
_entity_poly.pdbx_strand_id
1 'polypeptide(L)'
;TVHGRTVAEMYGSEVHYDHISRAVAQLPFPVLANGNVYSAQKADQVLRLTGAKGLMIGRGAIRNPWLFHQIRQHRRGETVFVPTGHDALAYVRALYHTVCPPDAREISHVQKMKKYMNYLGAGVEPTGKFLHQIRRVTTRAEFFRVCEDFLDHDQPMPLEPFQVEAREVGTS
;
A
#
# COMPACT_ATOMS: atom_id res chain seq x y z
N THR A 1 12.08 6.90 -14.73
CA THR A 1 10.86 7.06 -13.92
C THR A 1 10.83 8.43 -13.32
N VAL A 2 9.66 9.07 -13.21
CA VAL A 2 9.50 10.37 -12.54
C VAL A 2 8.55 10.20 -11.37
N HIS A 3 9.01 10.55 -10.16
CA HIS A 3 8.12 10.76 -9.01
C HIS A 3 7.59 12.19 -9.09
N GLY A 4 6.27 12.37 -9.05
CA GLY A 4 5.63 13.70 -9.11
C GLY A 4 5.74 14.49 -7.80
N ARG A 5 6.86 14.40 -7.07
CA ARG A 5 7.13 15.20 -5.88
C ARG A 5 8.59 15.57 -5.86
N THR A 6 8.87 16.77 -5.35
CA THR A 6 10.22 17.20 -5.03
C THR A 6 10.72 16.49 -3.77
N VAL A 7 12.04 16.51 -3.57
CA VAL A 7 12.65 15.95 -2.34
C VAL A 7 12.17 16.69 -1.09
N ALA A 8 12.00 18.02 -1.18
CA ALA A 8 11.57 18.86 -0.06
C ALA A 8 10.14 18.53 0.42
N GLU A 9 9.27 18.08 -0.48
CA GLU A 9 7.87 17.75 -0.16
C GLU A 9 7.69 16.39 0.54
N MET A 10 8.72 15.53 0.48
CA MET A 10 8.68 14.17 1.02
C MET A 10 7.38 13.42 0.63
N TYR A 11 6.50 13.17 1.60
CA TYR A 11 5.21 12.51 1.42
C TYR A 11 3.99 13.40 1.68
N GLY A 12 4.21 14.68 2.00
CA GLY A 12 3.19 15.59 2.56
C GLY A 12 2.29 16.28 1.55
N SER A 13 2.78 16.58 0.34
CA SER A 13 1.98 17.22 -0.71
C SER A 13 1.28 16.20 -1.62
N GLU A 14 0.29 16.62 -2.39
CA GLU A 14 -0.24 15.80 -3.48
C GLU A 14 0.84 15.51 -4.54
N VAL A 15 0.57 14.53 -5.41
CA VAL A 15 1.52 14.19 -6.49
C VAL A 15 1.20 15.08 -7.69
N HIS A 16 2.20 15.84 -8.14
CA HIS A 16 2.15 16.72 -9.30
C HIS A 16 2.21 15.90 -10.60
N TYR A 17 1.06 15.34 -10.99
CA TYR A 17 0.95 14.53 -12.21
C TYR A 17 1.12 15.36 -13.49
N ASP A 18 0.84 16.67 -13.45
CA ASP A 18 1.08 17.59 -14.56
C ASP A 18 2.58 17.68 -14.92
N HIS A 19 3.46 17.68 -13.92
CA HIS A 19 4.91 17.66 -14.15
C HIS A 19 5.37 16.37 -14.83
N ILE A 20 4.76 15.24 -14.48
CA ILE A 20 5.02 13.96 -15.16
C ILE A 20 4.54 14.03 -16.61
N SER A 21 3.36 14.61 -16.87
CA SER A 21 2.83 14.81 -18.23
C SER A 21 3.75 15.69 -19.09
N ARG A 22 4.28 16.79 -18.53
CA ARG A 22 5.30 17.62 -19.20
C ARG A 22 6.54 16.83 -19.57
N ALA A 23 7.05 15.99 -18.66
CA ALA A 23 8.19 15.13 -18.94
C ALA A 23 7.89 14.11 -20.06
N VAL A 24 6.70 13.49 -20.04
CA VAL A 24 6.23 12.59 -21.10
C VAL A 24 6.21 13.29 -22.46
N ALA A 25 5.75 14.54 -22.53
CA ALA A 25 5.65 15.29 -23.77
C ALA A 25 7.01 15.73 -24.35
N GLN A 26 8.02 15.91 -23.50
CA GLN A 26 9.32 16.47 -23.92
C GLN A 26 10.40 15.41 -24.16
N LEU A 27 10.31 14.26 -23.50
CA LEU A 27 11.38 13.25 -23.54
C LEU A 27 11.14 12.24 -24.67
N PRO A 28 12.18 11.89 -25.46
CA PRO A 28 12.03 10.97 -26.59
C PRO A 28 11.95 9.50 -26.17
N PHE A 29 12.06 9.19 -24.87
CA PHE A 29 12.07 7.83 -24.33
C PHE A 29 10.89 7.58 -23.38
N PRO A 30 10.48 6.31 -23.17
CA PRO A 30 9.38 5.97 -22.29
C PRO A 30 9.55 6.48 -20.85
N VAL A 31 8.57 7.25 -20.38
CA VAL A 31 8.48 7.69 -18.98
C VAL A 31 7.56 6.76 -18.19
N LEU A 32 7.98 6.36 -17.00
CA LEU A 32 7.15 5.69 -16.00
C LEU A 32 6.74 6.69 -14.92
N ALA A 33 5.45 6.78 -14.63
CA ALA A 33 4.94 7.62 -13.55
C ALA A 33 5.07 6.92 -12.19
N ASN A 34 5.38 7.68 -11.15
CA ASN A 34 5.45 7.21 -9.77
C ASN A 34 4.79 8.21 -8.81
N GLY A 35 4.02 7.68 -7.86
CA GLY A 35 3.38 8.48 -6.81
C GLY A 35 1.90 8.13 -6.60
N ASN A 36 1.55 7.83 -5.34
CA ASN A 36 0.19 7.60 -4.84
C ASN A 36 -0.72 6.70 -5.71
N VAL A 37 -0.17 5.63 -6.29
CA VAL A 37 -0.94 4.55 -6.92
C VAL A 37 -1.21 3.46 -5.89
N TYR A 38 -2.48 3.26 -5.53
CA TYR A 38 -2.91 2.31 -4.50
C TYR A 38 -4.12 1.44 -4.90
N SER A 39 -4.73 1.69 -6.06
CA SER A 39 -5.83 0.89 -6.61
C SER A 39 -5.73 0.80 -8.13
N ALA A 40 -6.50 -0.12 -8.73
CA ALA A 40 -6.54 -0.28 -10.18
C ALA A 40 -7.10 0.97 -10.88
N GLN A 41 -8.14 1.58 -10.30
CA GLN A 41 -8.75 2.82 -10.77
C GLN A 41 -7.76 3.98 -10.67
N LYS A 42 -7.01 4.07 -9.56
CA LYS A 42 -5.99 5.10 -9.41
C LYS A 42 -4.85 4.94 -10.42
N ALA A 43 -4.41 3.71 -10.67
CA ALA A 43 -3.40 3.41 -11.68
C ALA A 43 -3.83 3.88 -13.07
N ASP A 44 -5.06 3.57 -13.46
CA ASP A 44 -5.66 3.95 -14.74
C ASP A 44 -5.86 5.47 -14.85
N GLN A 45 -6.32 6.13 -13.77
CA GLN A 45 -6.37 7.59 -13.70
C GLN A 45 -5.00 8.23 -13.93
N VAL A 46 -3.95 7.74 -13.25
CA VAL A 46 -2.58 8.30 -13.38
C VAL A 46 -2.04 8.11 -14.80
N LEU A 47 -2.27 6.95 -15.42
CA LEU A 47 -1.86 6.71 -16.80
C LEU A 47 -2.56 7.66 -17.77
N ARG A 48 -3.87 7.89 -17.61
CA ARG A 48 -4.61 8.86 -18.43
C ARG A 48 -4.11 10.29 -18.25
N LEU A 49 -3.94 10.73 -17.00
CA LEU A 49 -3.52 12.11 -16.70
C LEU A 49 -2.11 12.42 -17.20
N THR A 50 -1.20 11.45 -17.09
CA THR A 50 0.22 11.66 -17.40
C THR A 50 0.60 11.31 -18.82
N GLY A 51 -0.13 10.41 -19.48
CA GLY A 51 0.29 9.79 -20.74
C GLY A 51 1.51 8.87 -20.59
N ALA A 52 1.92 8.55 -19.36
CA ALA A 52 3.10 7.73 -19.10
C ALA A 52 2.96 6.31 -19.69
N LYS A 53 4.08 5.72 -20.10
CA LYS A 53 4.10 4.37 -20.69
C LYS A 53 3.80 3.27 -19.67
N GLY A 54 3.96 3.57 -18.39
CA GLY A 54 3.71 2.63 -17.30
C GLY A 54 3.85 3.29 -15.94
N LEU A 55 3.76 2.45 -14.90
CA LEU A 55 3.79 2.87 -13.50
C LEU A 55 4.92 2.18 -12.77
N MET A 56 5.59 2.91 -11.88
CA MET A 56 6.38 2.34 -10.80
C MET A 56 5.56 2.47 -9.52
N ILE A 57 5.36 1.37 -8.80
CA ILE A 57 4.51 1.30 -7.61
C ILE A 57 5.36 0.87 -6.42
N GLY A 58 5.40 1.70 -5.37
CA GLY A 58 6.10 1.42 -4.12
C GLY A 58 5.15 0.94 -3.03
N ARG A 59 4.81 1.85 -2.11
CA ARG A 59 4.00 1.56 -0.90
C ARG A 59 2.67 0.85 -1.17
N GLY A 60 2.00 1.16 -2.28
CA GLY A 60 0.75 0.50 -2.67
C GLY A 60 0.90 -1.02 -2.84
N ALA A 61 2.03 -1.46 -3.40
CA ALA A 61 2.30 -2.89 -3.61
C ALA A 61 2.64 -3.63 -2.32
N ILE A 62 3.20 -2.94 -1.31
CA ILE A 62 3.46 -3.52 0.01
C ILE A 62 2.16 -3.68 0.80
N ARG A 63 1.24 -2.71 0.67
CA ARG A 63 -0.08 -2.75 1.32
C ARG A 63 -0.98 -3.84 0.72
N ASN A 64 -1.01 -3.92 -0.60
CA ASN A 64 -1.87 -4.82 -1.35
C ASN A 64 -1.01 -5.60 -2.36
N PRO A 65 -0.64 -6.86 -2.05
CA PRO A 65 0.20 -7.68 -2.93
C PRO A 65 -0.49 -8.07 -4.25
N TRP A 66 -1.83 -8.00 -4.30
CA TRP A 66 -2.62 -8.29 -5.50
C TRP A 66 -2.71 -7.09 -6.46
N LEU A 67 -2.22 -5.91 -6.07
CA LEU A 67 -2.39 -4.67 -6.84
C LEU A 67 -1.94 -4.78 -8.31
N PHE A 68 -0.82 -5.45 -8.59
CA PHE A 68 -0.36 -5.65 -9.97
C PHE A 68 -1.28 -6.57 -10.79
N HIS A 69 -1.93 -7.53 -10.15
CA HIS A 69 -2.92 -8.40 -10.78
C HIS A 69 -4.22 -7.63 -11.02
N GLN A 70 -4.70 -6.92 -10.01
CA GLN A 70 -5.90 -6.07 -10.07
C GLN A 70 -5.80 -5.00 -11.18
N ILE A 71 -4.64 -4.34 -11.32
CA ILE A 71 -4.38 -3.40 -12.42
C ILE A 71 -4.49 -4.08 -13.78
N ARG A 72 -3.98 -5.32 -13.91
CA ARG A 72 -4.06 -6.07 -15.17
C ARG A 72 -5.49 -6.48 -15.50
N GLN A 73 -6.24 -6.98 -14.52
CA GLN A 73 -7.66 -7.32 -14.68
C GLN A 73 -8.47 -6.11 -15.13
N HIS A 74 -8.32 -4.99 -14.43
CA HIS A 74 -8.99 -3.73 -14.77
C HIS A 74 -8.69 -3.28 -16.20
N ARG A 75 -7.42 -3.31 -16.62
CA ARG A 75 -7.01 -2.94 -17.98
C ARG A 75 -7.50 -3.89 -19.07
N ARG A 76 -7.85 -5.13 -18.72
CA ARG A 76 -8.45 -6.11 -19.64
C ARG A 76 -9.98 -6.06 -19.64
N GLY A 77 -10.59 -5.23 -18.80
CA GLY A 77 -12.05 -5.23 -18.60
C GLY A 77 -12.56 -6.46 -17.84
N GLU A 78 -11.69 -7.16 -17.12
CA GLU A 78 -12.05 -8.31 -16.29
C GLU A 78 -12.56 -7.83 -14.92
N THR A 79 -13.29 -8.71 -14.22
CA THR A 79 -13.68 -8.47 -12.83
C THR A 79 -12.42 -8.39 -11.96
N VAL A 80 -12.25 -7.28 -11.24
CA VAL A 80 -11.09 -7.06 -10.37
C VAL A 80 -11.23 -7.91 -9.11
N PHE A 81 -10.22 -8.72 -8.81
CA PHE A 81 -10.16 -9.51 -7.58
C PHE A 81 -10.13 -8.58 -6.36
N VAL A 82 -10.99 -8.84 -5.38
CA VAL A 82 -10.99 -8.15 -4.09
C VAL A 82 -10.67 -9.20 -3.02
N PRO A 83 -9.54 -9.08 -2.29
CA PRO A 83 -9.20 -10.06 -1.27
C PRO A 83 -10.18 -9.97 -0.11
N THR A 84 -10.37 -11.07 0.58
CA THR A 84 -11.06 -11.14 1.87
C THR A 84 -10.09 -10.90 3.03
N GLY A 85 -10.61 -10.85 4.26
CA GLY A 85 -9.78 -10.90 5.46
C GLY A 85 -8.88 -12.14 5.47
N HIS A 86 -9.45 -13.31 5.22
CA HIS A 86 -8.69 -14.57 5.18
C HIS A 86 -7.55 -14.53 4.14
N ASP A 87 -7.77 -13.94 2.96
CA ASP A 87 -6.71 -13.75 1.97
C ASP A 87 -5.57 -12.86 2.52
N ALA A 88 -5.92 -11.75 3.17
CA ALA A 88 -4.97 -10.85 3.80
C ALA A 88 -4.19 -11.56 4.93
N LEU A 89 -4.87 -12.31 5.79
CA LEU A 89 -4.25 -13.08 6.86
C LEU A 89 -3.30 -14.16 6.33
N ALA A 90 -3.71 -14.90 5.30
CA ALA A 90 -2.88 -15.88 4.62
C ALA A 90 -1.61 -15.24 4.03
N TYR A 91 -1.75 -14.07 3.40
CA TYR A 91 -0.60 -13.28 2.93
C TYR A 91 0.33 -12.88 4.08
N VAL A 92 -0.19 -12.40 5.21
CA VAL A 92 0.64 -12.03 6.37
C VAL A 92 1.42 -13.22 6.91
N ARG A 93 0.80 -14.41 7.00
CA ARG A 93 1.49 -15.65 7.41
C ARG A 93 2.59 -16.02 6.42
N ALA A 94 2.30 -16.02 5.12
CA ALA A 94 3.27 -16.31 4.08
C ALA A 94 4.45 -15.32 4.10
N LEU A 95 4.16 -14.02 4.26
CA LEU A 95 5.17 -12.97 4.34
C LEU A 95 6.08 -13.17 5.56
N TYR A 96 5.49 -13.45 6.74
CA TYR A 96 6.23 -13.71 7.97
C TYR A 96 7.28 -14.79 7.75
N HIS A 97 6.87 -15.95 7.24
CA HIS A 97 7.78 -17.06 6.96
C HIS A 97 8.82 -16.72 5.88
N THR A 98 8.39 -16.08 4.79
CA THR A 98 9.27 -15.75 3.65
C THR A 98 10.40 -14.81 4.03
N VAL A 99 10.13 -13.85 4.92
CA VAL A 99 11.12 -12.81 5.28
C VAL A 99 11.84 -13.11 6.59
N CYS A 100 11.65 -14.30 7.17
CA CYS A 100 12.30 -14.75 8.40
C CYS A 100 13.70 -15.31 8.10
N PRO A 101 14.77 -14.63 8.55
CA PRO A 101 16.11 -15.20 8.48
C PRO A 101 16.22 -16.49 9.32
N PRO A 102 17.11 -17.44 8.98
CA PRO A 102 17.30 -18.68 9.72
C PRO A 102 17.60 -18.48 11.22
N ASP A 103 18.48 -17.54 11.56
CA ASP A 103 18.93 -17.29 12.94
C ASP A 103 18.25 -16.06 13.57
N ALA A 104 17.06 -15.70 13.08
CA ALA A 104 16.40 -14.50 13.57
C ALA A 104 15.84 -14.70 14.97
N ARG A 105 16.32 -13.86 15.90
CA ARG A 105 15.62 -13.63 17.16
C ARG A 105 14.18 -13.19 16.90
N GLU A 106 13.23 -13.80 17.58
CA GLU A 106 11.80 -13.54 17.43
C GLU A 106 11.48 -12.04 17.48
N ILE A 107 11.94 -11.34 18.51
CA ILE A 107 11.69 -9.90 18.67
C ILE A 107 12.18 -9.09 17.46
N SER A 108 13.35 -9.42 16.91
CA SER A 108 13.91 -8.71 15.75
C SER A 108 13.07 -8.96 14.50
N HIS A 109 12.57 -10.19 14.34
CA HIS A 109 11.71 -10.55 13.23
C HIS A 109 10.32 -9.90 13.33
N VAL A 110 9.71 -9.87 14.54
CA VAL A 110 8.46 -9.14 14.80
C VAL A 110 8.63 -7.64 14.49
N GLN A 111 9.73 -7.01 14.90
CA GLN A 111 10.01 -5.60 14.58
C GLN A 111 10.16 -5.35 13.08
N LYS A 112 10.74 -6.29 12.33
CA LYS A 112 10.76 -6.25 10.86
C LYS A 112 9.33 -6.35 10.30
N MET A 113 8.51 -7.26 10.82
CA MET A 113 7.13 -7.45 10.38
C MET A 113 6.24 -6.23 10.61
N LYS A 114 6.44 -5.49 11.71
CA LYS A 114 5.75 -4.22 11.97
C LYS A 114 5.93 -3.19 10.86
N LYS A 115 7.09 -3.18 10.17
CA LYS A 115 7.33 -2.27 9.03
C LYS A 115 6.35 -2.56 7.88
N TYR A 116 6.07 -3.82 7.59
CA TYR A 116 5.07 -4.20 6.60
C TYR A 116 3.65 -3.90 7.08
N MET A 117 3.37 -4.16 8.37
CA MET A 117 2.05 -3.88 8.96
C MET A 117 1.71 -2.39 8.98
N ASN A 118 2.70 -1.49 9.02
CA ASN A 118 2.45 -0.06 8.85
C ASN A 118 1.85 0.30 7.48
N TYR A 119 2.20 -0.46 6.42
CA TYR A 119 1.65 -0.23 5.09
C TYR A 119 0.29 -0.91 4.93
N LEU A 120 0.22 -2.21 5.27
CA LEU A 120 -1.00 -3.01 5.20
C LEU A 120 -2.10 -2.43 6.09
N GLY A 121 -1.76 -2.10 7.33
CA GLY A 121 -2.70 -1.61 8.34
C GLY A 121 -3.41 -0.31 8.00
N ALA A 122 -2.88 0.49 7.08
CA ALA A 122 -3.56 1.68 6.59
C ALA A 122 -4.84 1.37 5.79
N GLY A 123 -5.02 0.13 5.33
CA GLY A 123 -6.21 -0.34 4.62
C GLY A 123 -6.97 -1.45 5.35
N VAL A 124 -6.68 -1.70 6.64
CA VAL A 124 -7.37 -2.74 7.43
C VAL A 124 -8.67 -2.23 8.00
N GLU A 125 -8.66 -1.10 8.70
CA GLU A 125 -9.86 -0.49 9.28
C GLU A 125 -9.67 1.02 9.52
N PRO A 126 -10.75 1.81 9.60
CA PRO A 126 -10.68 3.28 9.56
C PRO A 126 -10.25 3.95 10.88
N THR A 127 -10.41 3.29 12.03
CA THR A 127 -10.18 3.87 13.36
C THR A 127 -8.70 3.89 13.77
N GLY A 128 -7.86 3.13 13.09
CA GLY A 128 -6.43 2.98 13.41
C GLY A 128 -6.15 2.09 14.62
N LYS A 129 -7.16 1.42 15.19
CA LYS A 129 -7.05 0.42 16.25
C LYS A 129 -6.11 -0.73 15.87
N PHE A 130 -6.17 -1.23 14.63
CA PHE A 130 -5.26 -2.29 14.15
C PHE A 130 -3.80 -1.80 14.24
N LEU A 131 -3.51 -0.66 13.63
CA LEU A 131 -2.17 -0.05 13.65
C LEU A 131 -1.70 0.26 15.07
N HIS A 132 -2.60 0.72 15.94
CA HIS A 132 -2.31 0.96 17.34
C HIS A 132 -1.85 -0.32 18.06
N GLN A 133 -2.58 -1.43 17.90
CA GLN A 133 -2.27 -2.69 18.56
C GLN A 133 -1.00 -3.35 17.98
N ILE A 134 -0.92 -3.48 16.65
CA ILE A 134 0.16 -4.23 15.99
C ILE A 134 1.55 -3.58 16.18
N ARG A 135 1.62 -2.27 16.40
CA ARG A 135 2.88 -1.56 16.67
C ARG A 135 3.48 -1.92 18.04
N ARG A 136 2.66 -2.39 18.98
CA ARG A 136 3.06 -2.63 20.38
C ARG A 136 3.42 -4.08 20.70
N VAL A 137 2.99 -5.04 19.87
CA VAL A 137 3.29 -6.48 20.08
C VAL A 137 4.79 -6.75 20.14
N THR A 138 5.26 -7.65 20.98
CA THR A 138 6.70 -7.99 21.04
C THR A 138 6.98 -9.45 20.71
N THR A 139 5.94 -10.29 20.73
CA THR A 139 6.03 -11.72 20.45
C THR A 139 5.32 -12.11 19.15
N ARG A 140 5.69 -13.27 18.60
CA ARG A 140 5.02 -13.89 17.45
C ARG A 140 3.55 -14.20 17.76
N ALA A 141 3.28 -14.71 18.96
CA ALA A 141 1.93 -15.08 19.37
C ALA A 141 1.01 -13.85 19.42
N GLU A 142 1.44 -12.77 20.06
CA GLU A 142 0.67 -11.51 20.08
C GLU A 142 0.51 -10.92 18.68
N PHE A 143 1.55 -10.97 17.85
CA PHE A 143 1.49 -10.47 16.48
C PHE A 143 0.37 -11.15 15.69
N PHE A 144 0.33 -12.49 15.69
CA PHE A 144 -0.69 -13.22 14.94
C PHE A 144 -2.07 -13.11 15.57
N ARG A 145 -2.18 -13.06 16.90
CA ARG A 145 -3.46 -12.80 17.57
C ARG A 145 -4.08 -11.47 17.11
N VAL A 146 -3.29 -10.39 17.07
CA VAL A 146 -3.77 -9.09 16.55
C VAL A 146 -4.10 -9.15 15.06
N CYS A 147 -3.38 -9.94 14.25
CA CYS A 147 -3.77 -10.13 12.86
C CYS A 147 -5.10 -10.87 12.73
N GLU A 148 -5.31 -11.95 13.50
CA GLU A 148 -6.52 -12.76 13.51
C GLU A 148 -7.73 -11.93 13.98
N ASP A 149 -7.59 -11.15 15.06
CA ASP A 149 -8.63 -10.28 15.61
C ASP A 149 -9.25 -9.31 14.56
N PHE A 150 -8.51 -8.98 13.49
CA PHE A 150 -8.93 -8.01 12.46
C PHE A 150 -9.08 -8.60 11.06
N LEU A 151 -8.45 -9.74 10.77
CA LEU A 151 -8.38 -10.30 9.41
C LEU A 151 -9.04 -11.68 9.31
N ASP A 152 -9.44 -12.33 10.41
CA ASP A 152 -10.06 -13.66 10.38
C ASP A 152 -11.56 -13.57 10.03
N HIS A 153 -11.85 -13.18 8.79
CA HIS A 153 -13.20 -13.04 8.26
C HIS A 153 -13.26 -13.12 6.72
N ASP A 154 -14.44 -13.41 6.19
CA ASP A 154 -14.69 -13.46 4.74
C ASP A 154 -15.13 -12.13 4.11
N GLN A 155 -15.21 -11.05 4.89
CA GLN A 155 -15.60 -9.74 4.34
C GLN A 155 -14.55 -9.21 3.35
N PRO A 156 -14.98 -8.58 2.23
CA PRO A 156 -14.06 -7.98 1.26
C PRO A 156 -13.22 -6.85 1.86
N MET A 157 -11.93 -6.83 1.51
CA MET A 157 -10.95 -5.83 1.91
C MET A 157 -10.27 -5.25 0.67
N PRO A 158 -10.69 -4.09 0.15
CA PRO A 158 -10.01 -3.45 -0.98
C PRO A 158 -8.54 -3.10 -0.71
N LEU A 159 -8.16 -3.01 0.58
CA LEU A 159 -6.82 -2.60 1.05
C LEU A 159 -6.38 -1.24 0.49
N GLU A 160 -7.34 -0.39 0.14
CA GLU A 160 -7.10 1.02 -0.13
C GLU A 160 -6.84 1.75 1.19
N PRO A 161 -6.01 2.81 1.20
CA PRO A 161 -5.81 3.57 2.43
C PRO A 161 -7.11 4.25 2.84
N PHE A 162 -7.51 4.11 4.09
CA PHE A 162 -8.53 4.99 4.65
C PHE A 162 -8.01 6.43 4.60
N GLN A 163 -8.86 7.36 4.13
CA GLN A 163 -8.54 8.78 4.17
C GLN A 163 -8.41 9.18 5.63
N VAL A 164 -7.25 9.69 6.02
CA VAL A 164 -7.13 10.38 7.30
C VAL A 164 -7.81 11.72 7.06
N GLU A 165 -9.02 11.92 7.59
CA GLU A 165 -9.56 13.26 7.72
C GLU A 165 -8.47 14.10 8.39
N ALA A 166 -7.98 15.11 7.67
CA ALA A 166 -7.04 16.04 8.23
C ALA A 166 -7.69 16.58 9.50
N ARG A 167 -7.12 16.25 10.67
CA ARG A 167 -7.50 16.94 11.90
C ARG A 167 -7.35 18.41 11.60
N GLU A 168 -8.46 19.15 11.65
CA GLU A 168 -8.43 20.60 11.63
C GLU A 168 -7.39 21.02 12.66
N VAL A 169 -6.30 21.60 12.17
CA VAL A 169 -5.33 22.26 13.04
C VAL A 169 -6.06 23.49 13.53
N GLY A 170 -6.75 23.34 14.65
CA GLY A 170 -7.45 24.41 15.33
C GLY A 170 -6.48 25.55 15.57
N THR A 171 -6.68 26.64 14.84
CA THR A 171 -6.14 27.95 15.21
C THR A 171 -6.90 28.39 16.46
N SER A 172 -6.22 28.35 17.61
CA SER A 172 -6.57 29.12 18.81
C SER A 172 -5.38 29.99 19.14
#